data_AF-A0A957M610-F1
#
_entry.id   AF-A0A957M610-F1
#
_cell.length_a   1.000
_cell.length_b   1.000
_cell.length_c   1.000
_cell.angle_alpha   90.00
_cell.angle_beta   90.00
_cell.angle_gamma   90.00
#
_symmetry.space_group_name_H-M   'P 1'
#
loop_
_entity.id
_entity.type
_entity.pdbx_description
1 polymer ?
#
loop_
_entity_poly.entity_id
_entity_poly.type
_entity_poly.pdbx_seq_one_letter_code
_entity_poly.pdbx_strand_id
1 'polypeptide(L)'
;MIDIFLSIAPIFLLLVLGYVLRRGGIPSVEFWNLNDRLVYWILFPALLFSNTSTFDLSGDLLSAFAVAIYCGFGSAVIFALLSSRLFRLDGPTASSVLQGSARHNSFIALA
;
A
#
# COMPACT_ATOMS: atom_id res chain seq x y z
N MET A 1 -10.93 15.69 -8.61
CA MET A 1 -9.98 14.83 -9.38
C MET A 1 -8.57 15.42 -9.34
N ILE A 2 -8.39 16.72 -9.65
CA ILE A 2 -7.08 17.38 -9.55
C ILE A 2 -6.60 17.49 -8.09
N ASP A 3 -7.52 17.60 -7.13
CA ASP A 3 -7.19 17.67 -5.71
C ASP A 3 -6.51 16.39 -5.21
N ILE A 4 -7.01 15.23 -5.62
CA ILE A 4 -6.41 13.92 -5.29
C ILE A 4 -4.99 13.84 -5.86
N PHE A 5 -4.79 14.31 -7.09
CA PHE A 5 -3.47 14.36 -7.71
C PHE A 5 -2.52 15.26 -6.91
N LEU A 6 -2.98 16.47 -6.52
CA LEU A 6 -2.20 17.40 -5.72
C LEU A 6 -1.91 16.87 -4.31
N SER A 7 -2.79 16.07 -3.72
CA SER A 7 -2.55 15.40 -2.43
C SER A 7 -1.46 14.33 -2.49
N ILE A 8 -1.35 13.59 -3.60
CA ILE A 8 -0.37 12.50 -3.75
C ILE A 8 0.97 13.00 -4.32
N ALA A 9 0.96 14.12 -5.06
CA ALA A 9 2.13 14.67 -5.73
C ALA A 9 3.36 14.85 -4.81
N PRO A 10 3.26 15.37 -3.57
CA PRO A 10 4.42 15.53 -2.69
C PRO A 10 5.10 14.20 -2.35
N ILE A 11 4.31 13.17 -2.06
CA ILE A 11 4.80 11.82 -1.75
C ILE A 11 5.52 11.25 -2.97
N PHE A 12 4.92 11.42 -4.16
CA PHE A 12 5.51 10.98 -5.41
C PHE A 12 6.83 11.70 -5.72
N LEU A 13 6.90 13.02 -5.52
CA LEU A 13 8.12 13.81 -5.71
C LEU A 13 9.24 13.37 -4.76
N LEU A 14 8.91 13.03 -3.50
CA LEU A 14 9.88 12.47 -2.55
C LEU A 14 10.43 11.11 -3.02
N LEU A 15 9.59 10.24 -3.57
CA LEU A 15 10.03 8.96 -4.15
C LEU A 15 11.00 9.17 -5.32
N VAL A 16 10.65 10.08 -6.24
CA VAL A 16 11.52 10.43 -7.38
C VAL A 16 12.84 11.01 -6.90
N LEU A 17 12.81 11.92 -5.91
CA LEU A 17 14.01 12.49 -5.32
C LEU A 17 14.90 11.41 -4.69
N GLY A 18 14.33 10.51 -3.89
CA GLY A 18 15.07 9.41 -3.28
C GLY A 18 15.72 8.49 -4.34
N TYR A 19 15.00 8.20 -5.42
CA TYR A 19 15.55 7.43 -6.55
C TYR A 19 16.73 8.14 -7.23
N VAL A 20 16.59 9.44 -7.51
CA VAL A 20 17.66 10.24 -8.14
C VAL A 20 18.90 10.31 -7.23
N LEU A 21 18.71 10.53 -5.93
CA LEU A 21 19.81 10.56 -4.96
C LEU A 21 20.53 9.21 -4.86
N ARG A 22 19.79 8.11 -4.78
CA ARG A 22 20.36 6.74 -4.77
C ARG A 22 21.13 6.45 -6.06
N ARG A 23 20.57 6.81 -7.22
CA ARG A 23 21.23 6.63 -8.52
C ARG A 23 22.49 7.48 -8.64
N GLY A 24 22.48 8.69 -8.06
CA GLY A 24 23.64 9.59 -7.98
C GLY A 24 24.70 9.16 -6.96
N GLY A 25 24.48 8.07 -6.21
CA GLY A 25 25.40 7.59 -5.19
C GLY A 25 25.43 8.46 -3.93
N ILE A 26 24.45 9.35 -3.73
CA ILE A 26 24.38 10.26 -2.59
C ILE A 26 23.47 9.64 -1.53
N PRO A 27 23.91 9.44 -0.28
CA PRO A 27 25.27 9.65 0.26
C PRO A 27 26.27 8.51 -0.06
N SER A 28 25.80 7.26 -0.06
CA SER A 28 26.54 6.06 -0.52
C SER A 28 25.55 4.90 -0.67
N VAL A 29 25.88 3.86 -1.43
CA VAL A 29 25.00 2.69 -1.62
C VAL A 29 24.80 1.93 -0.31
N GLU A 30 25.84 1.84 0.52
CA GLU A 30 25.81 1.20 1.84
C GLU A 30 24.83 1.92 2.78
N PHE A 31 24.81 3.26 2.74
CA PHE A 31 23.86 4.05 3.53
C PHE A 31 22.42 3.68 3.17
N TRP A 32 22.09 3.61 1.87
CA TRP A 32 20.76 3.23 1.42
C TRP A 32 20.36 1.82 1.91
N ASN A 33 21.28 0.85 1.82
CA ASN A 33 21.02 -0.51 2.30
C ASN A 33 20.79 -0.59 3.82
N LEU A 34 21.54 0.19 4.61
CA LEU A 34 21.35 0.28 6.06
C LEU A 34 20.05 1.01 6.41
N ASN A 35 19.77 2.12 5.72
CA ASN A 35 18.56 2.90 5.89
C ASN A 35 17.32 2.07 5.56
N ASP A 36 17.33 1.28 4.49
CA ASP A 36 16.20 0.40 4.13
C ASP A 36 15.88 -0.58 5.26
N ARG A 37 16.90 -1.13 5.94
CA ARG A 37 16.71 -2.02 7.11
C ARG A 37 16.15 -1.26 8.31
N LEU A 38 16.66 -0.07 8.61
CA LEU A 38 16.17 0.77 9.69
C LEU A 38 14.69 1.14 9.46
N VAL A 39 14.37 1.57 8.25
CA VAL A 39 13.00 1.90 7.84
C VAL A 39 12.10 0.69 8.00
N TYR A 40 12.50 -0.46 7.45
CA TYR A 40 11.66 -1.66 7.47
C TYR A 40 11.45 -2.23 8.87
N TRP A 41 12.50 -2.33 9.69
CA TRP A 41 12.43 -3.01 10.99
C TRP A 41 12.00 -2.11 12.15
N ILE A 42 12.20 -0.80 12.06
CA ILE A 42 11.97 0.12 13.18
C ILE A 42 10.99 1.22 12.81
N LEU A 43 11.29 2.01 11.78
CA LEU A 43 10.48 3.21 11.49
C LEU A 43 9.09 2.86 10.98
N PHE A 44 8.96 1.83 10.15
CA PHE A 44 7.67 1.39 9.63
C PHE A 44 6.77 0.81 10.74
N PRO A 45 7.24 -0.11 11.60
CA PRO A 45 6.47 -0.54 12.77
C PRO A 45 6.11 0.61 13.72
N ALA A 46 7.04 1.54 13.99
CA ALA A 46 6.77 2.70 14.82
C ALA A 46 5.71 3.62 14.21
N LEU A 47 5.74 3.82 12.89
CA LEU A 47 4.71 4.56 12.16
C LEU A 47 3.34 3.89 12.27
N LEU A 48 3.27 2.57 12.07
CA LEU A 48 2.03 1.81 12.22
C LEU A 48 1.47 1.93 13.64
N PHE A 49 2.31 1.78 14.66
CA PHE A 49 1.92 1.93 16.05
C PHE A 49 1.40 3.35 16.34
N SER A 50 2.17 4.38 15.96
CA SER A 50 1.82 5.78 16.20
C SER A 50 0.46 6.11 15.58
N ASN A 51 0.26 5.81 14.31
CA ASN A 51 -0.99 6.11 13.62
C ASN A 51 -2.17 5.33 14.20
N THR A 52 -1.98 4.04 14.52
CA THR A 52 -3.05 3.22 15.12
C THR A 52 -3.41 3.70 16.51
N SER A 53 -2.43 4.17 17.30
CA SER A 53 -2.64 4.63 18.67
C SER A 53 -3.43 5.93 18.79
N THR A 54 -3.33 6.79 17.77
CA THR A 54 -4.05 8.08 17.71
C THR A 54 -5.27 8.02 16.80
N PHE A 55 -5.59 6.86 16.22
CA PHE A 55 -6.72 6.70 15.32
C PHE A 55 -8.02 6.80 16.10
N ASP A 56 -8.80 7.85 15.84
CA ASP A 56 -10.13 8.00 16.43
C ASP A 56 -11.14 7.15 15.65
N LEU A 57 -11.63 6.10 16.30
CA LEU A 57 -12.62 5.17 15.76
C LEU A 57 -14.07 5.60 16.09
N SER A 58 -14.28 6.78 16.67
CA SER A 58 -15.61 7.23 17.07
C SER A 58 -16.40 7.83 15.91
N GLY A 59 -17.61 7.29 15.65
CA GLY A 59 -18.62 7.87 14.76
C GLY A 59 -18.91 7.11 13.45
N ASP A 60 -19.82 7.69 12.64
CA ASP A 60 -20.31 7.18 11.35
C ASP A 60 -19.20 6.96 10.30
N LEU A 61 -18.03 7.59 10.49
CA LEU A 61 -16.87 7.40 9.63
C LEU A 61 -16.36 5.96 9.66
N LEU A 62 -16.36 5.29 10.83
CA LEU A 62 -15.86 3.91 10.94
C LEU A 62 -16.66 2.94 10.06
N SER A 63 -17.99 3.08 10.05
CA SER A 63 -18.86 2.20 9.26
C SER A 63 -18.69 2.46 7.76
N ALA A 64 -18.57 3.73 7.35
CA ALA A 64 -18.29 4.10 5.96
C ALA A 64 -16.92 3.56 5.48
N PHE A 65 -15.87 3.68 6.30
CA PHE A 65 -14.55 3.13 6.01
C PHE A 65 -14.57 1.60 5.93
N ALA A 66 -15.23 0.92 6.87
CA ALA A 66 -15.37 -0.53 6.86
C ALA A 66 -16.07 -1.01 5.58
N VAL A 67 -17.20 -0.39 5.21
CA VAL A 67 -17.94 -0.74 4.00
C VAL A 67 -17.07 -0.53 2.76
N ALA A 68 -16.38 0.61 2.64
CA ALA A 68 -15.50 0.89 1.51
C ALA A 68 -14.38 -0.16 1.37
N ILE A 69 -13.71 -0.51 2.47
CA ILE A 69 -12.62 -1.49 2.48
C ILE A 69 -13.14 -2.88 2.14
N TYR A 70 -14.20 -3.36 2.81
CA TYR A 70 -14.71 -4.72 2.60
C TYR A 70 -15.34 -4.89 1.23
N CYS A 71 -16.11 -3.91 0.74
CA CYS A 71 -16.69 -3.97 -0.60
C CYS A 71 -15.61 -3.86 -1.68
N GLY A 72 -14.64 -2.97 -1.53
CA GLY A 72 -13.52 -2.84 -2.46
C GLY A 72 -12.71 -4.14 -2.54
N PHE A 73 -12.28 -4.66 -1.39
CA PHE A 73 -11.55 -5.92 -1.30
C PHE A 73 -12.36 -7.11 -1.85
N GLY A 74 -13.63 -7.23 -1.42
CA GLY A 74 -14.52 -8.28 -1.90
C GLY A 74 -14.72 -8.23 -3.42
N SER A 75 -14.87 -7.04 -3.99
CA SER A 75 -15.00 -6.87 -5.44
C SER A 75 -13.74 -7.32 -6.19
N ALA A 76 -12.55 -7.00 -5.68
CA ALA A 76 -11.28 -7.43 -6.27
C ALA A 76 -11.11 -8.96 -6.19
N VAL A 77 -11.47 -9.58 -5.07
CA VAL A 77 -11.45 -11.04 -4.89
C VAL A 77 -12.43 -11.73 -5.83
N ILE A 78 -13.68 -11.26 -5.89
CA ILE A 78 -14.69 -11.81 -6.79
C ILE A 78 -14.23 -11.69 -8.24
N PHE A 79 -13.71 -10.54 -8.65
CA PHE A 79 -13.17 -10.33 -9.99
C PHE A 79 -12.02 -11.29 -10.30
N ALA A 80 -11.08 -11.48 -9.37
CA ALA A 80 -9.96 -12.42 -9.52
C ALA A 80 -10.43 -13.89 -9.65
N LEU A 81 -11.43 -14.30 -8.87
CA LEU A 81 -12.01 -15.64 -8.95
C LEU A 81 -12.77 -15.87 -10.27
N LEU A 82 -13.60 -14.90 -10.66
CA LEU A 82 -14.38 -14.96 -11.90
C LEU A 82 -13.47 -14.97 -13.12
N SER A 83 -12.45 -14.11 -13.17
CA SER A 83 -11.47 -14.10 -14.26
C SER A 83 -10.67 -15.41 -14.29
N SER A 84 -10.22 -15.93 -13.15
CA SER A 84 -9.51 -17.22 -13.09
C SER A 84 -10.35 -18.38 -13.61
N ARG A 85 -11.65 -18.39 -13.29
CA ARG A 85 -12.62 -19.37 -13.83
C ARG A 85 -12.87 -19.18 -15.32
N LEU A 86 -13.08 -17.95 -15.76
CA LEU A 86 -13.39 -17.60 -17.15
C LEU A 86 -12.24 -17.98 -18.09
N PHE A 87 -11.00 -17.71 -17.68
CA PHE A 87 -9.79 -18.03 -18.43
C PHE A 87 -9.24 -19.44 -18.16
N ARG A 88 -9.92 -20.24 -17.33
CA ARG A 88 -9.53 -21.62 -16.99
C ARG A 88 -8.07 -21.73 -16.55
N LEU A 89 -7.64 -20.79 -15.70
CA LEU A 89 -6.27 -20.76 -15.18
C LEU A 89 -6.00 -22.02 -14.36
N ASP A 90 -4.77 -22.52 -14.45
CA ASP A 90 -4.29 -23.61 -13.60
C ASP A 90 -4.17 -23.15 -12.14
N GLY A 91 -4.17 -24.11 -11.20
CA GLY A 91 -4.18 -23.82 -9.75
C GLY A 91 -3.11 -22.83 -9.29
N PRO A 92 -1.83 -23.00 -9.68
CA PRO A 92 -0.77 -22.07 -9.35
C PRO A 92 -1.01 -20.65 -9.87
N THR A 93 -1.41 -20.49 -11.13
CA THR A 93 -1.67 -19.17 -11.72
C THR A 93 -2.91 -18.51 -11.10
N ALA A 94 -3.99 -19.26 -10.91
CA ALA A 94 -5.20 -18.75 -10.26
C ALA A 94 -4.91 -18.26 -8.82
N SER A 95 -4.12 -19.02 -8.05
CA SER A 95 -3.72 -18.60 -6.71
C SER A 95 -2.83 -17.35 -6.72
N SER A 96 -1.94 -17.22 -7.70
CA SER A 96 -1.08 -16.04 -7.87
C SER A 96 -1.89 -14.79 -8.23
N VAL A 97 -2.87 -14.93 -9.12
CA VAL A 97 -3.81 -13.85 -9.48
C VAL A 97 -4.61 -13.42 -8.25
N LEU A 98 -5.18 -14.37 -7.51
CA LEU A 98 -5.94 -14.09 -6.30
C LEU A 98 -5.11 -13.32 -5.26
N GLN A 99 -3.89 -13.78 -4.98
CA GLN A 99 -2.98 -13.14 -4.03
C GLN A 99 -2.54 -11.75 -4.49
N GLY A 100 -2.30 -11.57 -5.80
CA GLY A 100 -1.98 -10.27 -6.39
C GLY A 100 -3.13 -9.28 -6.29
N SER A 101 -4.35 -9.71 -6.61
CA SER A 101 -5.55 -8.86 -6.57
C SER A 101 -6.03 -8.54 -5.16
N ALA A 102 -5.83 -9.45 -4.20
CA ALA A 102 -6.20 -9.27 -2.79
C ALA A 102 -5.12 -8.52 -1.98
N ARG A 103 -4.14 -7.89 -2.61
CA ARG A 103 -3.07 -7.21 -1.89
C ARG A 103 -3.53 -5.81 -1.46
N HIS A 104 -3.81 -5.65 -0.17
CA HIS A 104 -4.15 -4.36 0.41
C HIS A 104 -2.91 -3.45 0.55
N ASN A 105 -3.09 -2.14 0.36
CA ASN A 105 -2.09 -1.12 0.63
C ASN A 105 -2.46 -0.35 1.91
N SER A 106 -1.70 -0.57 2.98
CA SER A 106 -1.93 0.03 4.29
C SER A 106 -1.72 1.55 4.33
N PHE A 107 -0.98 2.13 3.40
CA PHE A 107 -0.82 3.58 3.35
C PHE A 107 -2.12 4.32 3.03
N ILE A 108 -3.05 3.71 2.29
CA ILE A 108 -4.37 4.32 2.01
C ILE A 108 -5.22 4.40 3.29
N ALA A 109 -5.04 3.45 4.21
CA ALA A 109 -5.74 3.48 5.49
C ALA A 109 -5.11 4.47 6.49
N LEU A 110 -3.89 4.94 6.22
CA LEU A 110 -3.12 5.87 7.06
C LEU A 110 -3.15 7.32 6.54
N ALA A 111 -3.64 7.54 5.32
CA ALA A 111 -3.71 8.84 4.64
C ALA A 111 -5.11 9.43 4.75
#